data_AF-A0A930P5M1-F1
#
_entry.id   AF-A0A930P5M1-F1
#
_cell.length_a   1.000
_cell.length_b   1.000
_cell.length_c   1.000
_cell.angle_alpha   90.00
_cell.angle_beta   90.00
_cell.angle_gamma   90.00
#
_symmetry.space_group_name_H-M   'P 1'
#
loop_
_entity.id
_entity.type
_entity.pdbx_description
1 polymer ?
#
loop_
_entity_poly.entity_id
_entity_poly.type
_entity_poly.pdbx_seq_one_letter_code
_entity_poly.pdbx_strand_id
1 'polypeptide(L)'
;MNTKIENIAYFGLTKEFDDLYNNSKNGDNVYNLMPLVLDERNIKLAYNELKTHMTSKIVDLDGKSIKDLTILSEDEYVSFVQKRLSHYVPQRSKRGYKPKYYGELYPVAISSIYDTLIEQCILQVLEPICEARFYNHSYGFRPLRNVSHALSRVVSLINRGKCYYAVKI
;
A
#
# COMPACT_ATOMS: atom_id res chain seq x y z
N MET A 1 -18.56 4.37 1.18
CA MET A 1 -18.30 2.97 0.82
C MET A 1 -16.84 2.89 0.37
N ASN A 2 -16.07 1.87 0.80
CA ASN A 2 -14.61 1.87 0.67
C ASN A 2 -14.20 1.32 -0.70
N THR A 3 -13.77 2.21 -1.60
CA THR A 3 -13.37 1.91 -2.99
C THR A 3 -12.36 0.77 -3.09
N LYS A 4 -11.48 0.61 -2.11
CA LYS A 4 -10.47 -0.44 -2.10
C LYS A 4 -11.06 -1.85 -1.95
N ILE A 5 -12.08 -2.02 -1.10
CA ILE A 5 -12.73 -3.32 -0.89
C ILE A 5 -13.53 -3.70 -2.15
N GLU A 6 -14.19 -2.72 -2.76
CA GLU A 6 -14.93 -2.89 -4.02
C GLU A 6 -13.98 -3.30 -5.15
N ASN A 7 -12.81 -2.65 -5.26
CA ASN A 7 -11.79 -3.03 -6.24
C ASN A 7 -11.29 -4.46 -6.03
N ILE A 8 -10.99 -4.87 -4.79
CA ILE A 8 -10.56 -6.25 -4.49
C ILE A 8 -11.63 -7.26 -4.92
N ALA A 9 -12.90 -6.98 -4.64
CA ALA A 9 -14.02 -7.83 -5.06
C ALA A 9 -14.17 -7.87 -6.58
N TYR A 10 -14.03 -6.72 -7.26
CA TYR A 10 -14.09 -6.62 -8.72
C TYR A 10 -13.05 -7.49 -9.42
N PHE A 11 -11.81 -7.52 -8.92
CA PHE A 11 -10.74 -8.38 -9.45
C PHE A 11 -10.78 -9.82 -8.91
N GLY A 12 -11.76 -10.17 -8.08
CA GLY A 12 -11.97 -11.53 -7.60
C GLY A 12 -10.87 -12.06 -6.68
N LEU A 13 -10.31 -11.20 -5.83
CA LEU A 13 -9.23 -11.54 -4.87
C LEU A 13 -9.70 -11.62 -3.41
N THR A 14 -10.99 -11.44 -3.17
CA THR A 14 -11.56 -11.38 -1.82
C THR A 14 -11.23 -12.63 -1.01
N LYS A 15 -11.44 -13.82 -1.60
CA LYS A 15 -11.22 -15.08 -0.89
C LYS A 15 -9.76 -15.26 -0.51
N GLU A 16 -8.84 -15.01 -1.44
CA GLU A 16 -7.40 -15.15 -1.23
C GLU A 16 -6.92 -14.21 -0.13
N PHE A 17 -7.37 -12.94 -0.12
CA PHE A 17 -6.98 -11.98 0.91
C PHE A 17 -7.64 -12.25 2.27
N ASP A 18 -8.88 -12.75 2.29
CA ASP A 18 -9.54 -13.18 3.52
C ASP A 18 -8.84 -14.42 4.12
N ASP A 19 -8.43 -15.37 3.30
CA ASP A 19 -7.67 -16.55 3.72
C ASP A 19 -6.32 -16.14 4.32
N LEU A 20 -5.60 -15.19 3.69
CA LEU A 20 -4.35 -14.62 4.24
C LEU A 20 -4.57 -13.98 5.61
N TYR A 21 -5.64 -13.18 5.75
CA TYR A 21 -5.99 -12.53 7.00
C TYR A 21 -6.31 -13.55 8.09
N ASN A 22 -7.15 -14.54 7.80
CA ASN A 22 -7.60 -15.54 8.76
C ASN A 22 -6.44 -16.43 9.23
N ASN A 23 -5.59 -16.89 8.30
CA ASN A 23 -4.40 -17.68 8.63
C ASN A 23 -3.45 -16.89 9.55
N SER A 24 -3.13 -15.64 9.19
CA SER A 24 -2.28 -14.78 10.01
C SER A 24 -2.89 -14.50 11.40
N LYS A 25 -4.22 -14.34 11.47
CA LYS A 25 -4.96 -14.12 12.72
C LYS A 25 -4.93 -15.35 13.64
N ASN A 26 -4.99 -16.55 13.08
CA ASN A 26 -4.90 -17.81 13.83
C ASN A 26 -3.47 -18.12 14.30
N GLY A 27 -2.48 -17.35 13.85
CA GLY A 27 -1.06 -17.57 14.14
C GLY A 27 -0.40 -18.58 13.19
N ASP A 28 -1.08 -18.94 12.10
CA ASP A 28 -0.53 -19.81 11.08
C ASP A 28 0.54 -19.08 10.27
N ASN A 29 1.60 -19.80 9.90
CA ASN A 29 2.62 -19.26 9.03
C ASN A 29 2.11 -19.22 7.59
N VAL A 30 2.21 -18.05 6.97
CA VAL A 30 1.85 -17.85 5.57
C VAL A 30 3.12 -17.91 4.72
N TYR A 31 3.21 -18.90 3.84
CA TYR A 31 4.35 -19.12 2.95
C TYR A 31 3.95 -18.97 1.48
N ASN A 32 4.97 -18.91 0.61
CA ASN A 32 4.79 -18.94 -0.84
C ASN A 32 3.83 -17.85 -1.36
N LEU A 33 4.12 -16.59 -1.02
CA LEU A 33 3.31 -15.43 -1.42
C LEU A 33 3.57 -14.98 -2.87
N MET A 34 4.72 -15.35 -3.45
CA MET A 34 5.12 -14.89 -4.78
C MET A 34 4.13 -15.25 -5.90
N PRO A 35 3.51 -16.44 -5.95
CA PRO A 35 2.44 -16.74 -6.91
C PRO A 35 1.28 -15.75 -6.86
N LEU A 36 0.90 -15.31 -5.65
CA LEU A 36 -0.18 -14.33 -5.48
C LEU A 36 0.27 -12.91 -5.84
N VAL A 37 1.52 -12.55 -5.55
CA VAL A 37 2.12 -11.28 -6.00
C VAL A 37 2.14 -11.20 -7.53
N LEU A 38 2.47 -12.31 -8.20
CA LEU A 38 2.58 -12.44 -9.65
C LEU A 38 1.24 -12.72 -10.37
N ASP A 39 0.15 -12.93 -9.62
CA ASP A 39 -1.18 -13.16 -10.17
C ASP A 39 -1.59 -11.97 -11.02
N GLU A 40 -2.06 -12.24 -12.24
CA GLU A 40 -2.54 -11.23 -13.17
C GLU A 40 -3.61 -10.34 -12.52
N ARG A 41 -4.54 -10.93 -11.76
CA ARG A 41 -5.61 -10.20 -11.06
C ARG A 41 -5.02 -9.19 -10.06
N ASN A 42 -3.98 -9.57 -9.34
CA ASN A 42 -3.30 -8.72 -8.35
C ASN A 42 -2.55 -7.58 -9.05
N ILE A 43 -1.86 -7.87 -10.14
CA ILE A 43 -1.16 -6.86 -10.93
C ILE A 43 -2.14 -5.82 -11.51
N LYS A 44 -3.29 -6.27 -12.02
CA LYS A 44 -4.36 -5.39 -12.52
C LYS A 44 -4.93 -4.50 -11.40
N LEU A 45 -5.15 -5.08 -10.21
CA LEU A 45 -5.57 -4.33 -9.02
C LEU A 45 -4.52 -3.27 -8.65
N ALA A 46 -3.23 -3.62 -8.58
CA ALA A 46 -2.14 -2.69 -8.29
C ALA A 46 -2.06 -1.53 -9.28
N TYR A 47 -2.17 -1.84 -10.58
CA TYR A 47 -2.21 -0.84 -11.63
C TYR A 47 -3.40 0.12 -11.47
N ASN A 48 -4.60 -0.40 -11.16
CA ASN A 48 -5.79 0.42 -10.95
C ASN A 48 -5.62 1.36 -9.74
N GLU A 49 -5.12 0.85 -8.61
CA GLU A 49 -4.87 1.66 -7.41
C GLU A 49 -3.88 2.81 -7.68
N LEU A 50 -2.80 2.54 -8.44
CA LEU A 50 -1.86 3.59 -8.82
C LEU A 50 -2.49 4.62 -9.74
N LYS A 51 -3.30 4.20 -10.71
CA LYS A 51 -4.01 5.11 -11.61
C LYS A 51 -4.96 6.04 -10.85
N THR A 52 -5.64 5.54 -9.82
CA THR A 52 -6.59 6.32 -9.01
C THR A 52 -5.88 7.30 -8.06
N HIS A 53 -4.76 6.90 -7.45
CA HIS A 53 -4.17 7.64 -6.34
C HIS A 53 -2.90 8.43 -6.69
N MET A 54 -2.20 8.07 -7.77
CA MET A 54 -0.93 8.70 -8.12
C MET A 54 -1.13 9.94 -8.98
N THR A 55 -0.47 11.05 -8.61
CA THR A 55 -0.53 12.29 -9.38
C THR A 55 0.48 12.27 -10.53
N SER A 56 0.04 12.63 -11.74
CA SER A 56 0.90 12.69 -12.94
C SER A 56 2.00 13.75 -12.93
N LYS A 57 2.05 14.59 -11.89
CA LYS A 57 3.12 15.59 -11.69
C LYS A 57 4.40 14.95 -11.13
N ILE A 58 4.29 13.76 -10.55
CA ILE A 58 5.42 13.02 -9.99
C ILE A 58 6.10 12.29 -11.16
N VAL A 59 7.37 12.61 -11.38
CA VAL A 59 8.23 12.00 -12.40
C VAL A 59 9.45 11.35 -11.76
N ASP A 60 9.80 10.17 -12.24
CA ASP A 60 10.95 9.40 -11.77
C ASP A 60 12.31 9.95 -12.27
N LEU A 61 13.38 9.16 -12.14
CA LEU A 61 14.72 9.51 -12.65
C LEU A 61 14.77 9.56 -14.18
N ASP A 62 13.99 8.71 -14.84
CA ASP A 62 13.96 8.58 -16.31
C ASP A 62 12.94 9.57 -16.94
N GLY A 63 12.30 10.41 -16.12
CA GLY A 63 11.28 11.37 -16.56
C GLY A 63 9.91 10.74 -16.79
N LYS A 64 9.71 9.47 -16.41
CA LYS A 64 8.44 8.77 -16.57
C LYS A 64 7.50 9.04 -15.39
N SER A 65 6.22 8.98 -15.68
CA SER A 65 5.12 9.25 -14.76
C SER A 65 4.03 8.18 -14.88
N ILE A 66 2.97 8.30 -14.09
CA ILE A 66 1.78 7.45 -14.23
C ILE A 66 1.20 7.49 -15.66
N LYS A 67 1.40 8.58 -16.42
CA LYS A 67 0.90 8.66 -17.80
C LYS A 67 1.54 7.63 -18.71
N ASP A 68 2.85 7.42 -18.54
CA ASP A 68 3.62 6.44 -19.31
C ASP A 68 3.16 5.01 -19.00
N LEU A 69 2.79 4.77 -17.74
CA LEU A 69 2.18 3.51 -17.34
C LEU A 69 0.79 3.34 -17.96
N THR A 70 -0.01 4.41 -18.04
CA THR A 70 -1.39 4.33 -18.57
C THR A 70 -1.53 4.05 -20.06
N ILE A 71 -0.44 4.17 -20.81
CA ILE A 71 -0.40 3.90 -22.26
C ILE A 71 -0.25 2.39 -22.51
N LEU A 72 0.30 1.65 -21.56
CA LEU A 72 0.52 0.22 -21.69
C LEU A 72 -0.82 -0.53 -21.68
N SER A 73 -0.93 -1.51 -22.57
CA SER A 73 -2.00 -2.49 -22.56
C SER A 73 -1.91 -3.42 -21.34
N GLU A 74 -3.01 -4.11 -21.04
CA GLU A 74 -3.06 -5.06 -19.91
C GLU A 74 -1.95 -6.11 -19.99
N ASP A 75 -1.78 -6.73 -21.15
CA ASP A 75 -0.79 -7.77 -21.36
C ASP A 75 0.65 -7.25 -21.21
N GLU A 76 0.90 -6.00 -21.61
CA GLU A 76 2.24 -5.39 -21.54
C GLU A 76 2.69 -5.16 -20.10
N TYR A 77 1.85 -4.53 -19.25
CA TYR A 77 2.26 -4.27 -17.88
C TYR A 77 2.27 -5.54 -17.02
N VAL A 78 1.38 -6.50 -17.28
CA VAL A 78 1.37 -7.81 -16.59
C VAL A 78 2.65 -8.56 -16.92
N SER A 79 2.95 -8.72 -18.21
CA SER A 79 4.16 -9.41 -18.67
C SER A 79 5.43 -8.72 -18.17
N PHE A 80 5.43 -7.39 -18.14
CA PHE A 80 6.53 -6.59 -17.60
C PHE A 80 6.79 -6.90 -16.13
N VAL A 81 5.76 -6.86 -15.27
CA VAL A 81 5.89 -7.14 -13.83
C VAL A 81 6.39 -8.56 -13.60
N GLN A 82 5.79 -9.55 -14.27
CA GLN A 82 6.17 -10.95 -14.11
C GLN A 82 7.62 -11.22 -14.52
N LYS A 83 8.04 -10.68 -15.68
CA LYS A 83 9.42 -10.81 -16.16
C LYS A 83 10.41 -10.04 -15.29
N ARG A 84 10.04 -8.87 -14.78
CA ARG A 84 10.92 -8.08 -13.92
C ARG A 84 11.12 -8.74 -12.57
N LEU A 85 10.09 -9.38 -12.01
CA LEU A 85 10.20 -10.08 -10.73
C LEU A 85 10.95 -11.42 -10.82
N SER A 86 11.06 -12.05 -12.00
CA SER A 86 11.89 -13.26 -12.15
C SER A 86 13.38 -13.01 -11.95
N HIS A 87 13.85 -11.78 -12.22
CA HIS A 87 15.21 -11.34 -11.93
C HIS A 87 15.20 -9.86 -11.51
N TYR A 88 14.69 -9.60 -10.31
CA TYR A 88 14.44 -8.24 -9.85
C TYR A 88 15.73 -7.48 -9.54
N VAL A 89 15.92 -6.37 -10.25
CA VAL A 89 16.95 -5.37 -9.95
C VAL A 89 16.25 -4.02 -9.80
N PRO A 90 16.12 -3.48 -8.57
CA PRO A 90 15.45 -2.20 -8.33
C PRO A 90 16.22 -1.05 -8.97
N GLN A 91 15.52 -0.07 -9.52
CA GLN A 91 16.15 1.17 -9.97
C GLN A 91 16.47 2.08 -8.79
N ARG A 92 17.43 2.98 -9.01
CA ARG A 92 17.79 3.99 -8.00
C ARG A 92 16.61 4.94 -7.80
N SER A 93 16.36 5.35 -6.57
CA SER A 93 15.35 6.37 -6.26
C SER A 93 15.88 7.78 -6.51
N LYS A 94 15.03 8.67 -7.04
CA LYS A 94 15.27 10.12 -7.13
C LYS A 94 14.97 10.79 -5.80
N ARG A 95 15.80 11.75 -5.40
CA ARG A 95 15.47 12.64 -4.27
C ARG A 95 14.57 13.77 -4.77
N GLY A 96 13.32 13.77 -4.33
CA GLY A 96 12.37 14.87 -4.48
C GLY A 96 12.20 15.67 -3.19
N TYR A 97 11.42 16.75 -3.27
CA TYR A 97 11.08 17.59 -2.12
C TYR A 97 9.59 17.87 -2.09
N LYS A 98 8.99 17.83 -0.90
CA LYS A 98 7.60 18.23 -0.66
C LYS A 98 7.55 19.32 0.41
N PRO A 99 6.61 20.27 0.33
CA PRO A 99 6.44 21.30 1.35
C PRO A 99 5.88 20.70 2.65
N LYS A 100 6.46 21.11 3.78
CA LYS A 100 5.86 20.97 5.12
C LYS A 100 4.80 22.05 5.32
N TYR A 101 3.97 21.88 6.36
CA TYR A 101 2.96 22.86 6.77
C TYR A 101 3.50 24.27 7.01
N TYR A 102 4.75 24.41 7.46
CA TYR A 102 5.39 25.69 7.76
C TYR A 102 6.34 26.19 6.66
N GLY A 103 6.21 25.69 5.43
CA GLY A 103 6.96 26.18 4.26
C GLY A 103 8.34 25.57 4.05
N GLU A 104 8.94 24.93 5.06
CA GLU A 104 10.16 24.14 4.88
C GLU A 104 9.92 22.95 3.93
N LEU A 105 10.95 22.56 3.16
CA LEU A 105 10.89 21.35 2.34
C LEU A 105 11.38 20.14 3.13
N TYR A 106 10.77 18.97 2.93
CA TYR A 106 11.30 17.69 3.38
C TYR A 106 11.69 16.81 2.20
N PRO A 107 12.80 16.06 2.29
CA PRO A 107 13.22 15.16 1.23
C PRO A 107 12.29 13.95 1.16
N VAL A 108 11.98 13.51 -0.07
CA VAL A 108 11.18 12.32 -0.37
C VAL A 108 11.93 11.47 -1.39
N ALA A 109 11.99 10.17 -1.18
CA ALA A 109 12.46 9.24 -2.20
C ALA A 109 11.33 8.98 -3.21
N ILE A 110 11.61 9.19 -4.49
CA ILE A 110 10.71 8.90 -5.61
C ILE A 110 11.30 7.71 -6.34
N SER A 111 10.64 6.56 -6.26
CA SER A 111 10.99 5.35 -7.01
C SER A 111 10.62 5.50 -8.49
N SER A 112 11.10 4.57 -9.33
CA SER A 112 10.60 4.40 -10.69
C SER A 112 9.11 4.08 -10.68
N ILE A 113 8.35 4.56 -11.66
CA ILE A 113 6.92 4.20 -11.78
C ILE A 113 6.71 2.69 -11.86
N TYR A 114 7.64 1.98 -12.49
CA TYR A 114 7.62 0.53 -12.62
C TYR A 114 7.93 -0.19 -11.31
N ASP A 115 8.86 0.35 -10.51
CA ASP A 115 9.14 -0.18 -9.17
C ASP A 115 7.96 0.11 -8.24
N THR A 116 7.32 1.27 -8.34
CA THR A 116 6.11 1.58 -7.57
C THR A 116 4.95 0.62 -7.89
N LEU A 117 4.80 0.19 -9.15
CA LEU A 117 3.83 -0.87 -9.51
C LEU A 117 4.15 -2.19 -8.82
N ILE A 118 5.41 -2.61 -8.81
CA ILE A 118 5.84 -3.84 -8.15
C ILE A 118 5.67 -3.75 -6.63
N GLU A 119 6.08 -2.63 -6.02
CA GLU A 119 5.88 -2.32 -4.59
C GLU A 119 4.40 -2.43 -4.22
N GLN A 120 3.50 -1.92 -5.07
CA GLN A 120 2.06 -2.00 -4.85
C GLN A 120 1.52 -3.43 -4.94
N CYS A 121 2.01 -4.25 -5.88
CA CYS A 121 1.65 -5.68 -5.98
C CYS A 121 2.04 -6.44 -4.71
N ILE A 122 3.22 -6.14 -4.15
CA ILE A 122 3.71 -6.75 -2.91
C ILE A 122 2.90 -6.24 -1.71
N LEU A 123 2.63 -4.94 -1.65
CA LEU A 123 1.89 -4.31 -0.56
C LEU A 123 0.50 -4.94 -0.39
N GLN A 124 -0.22 -5.16 -1.48
CA GLN A 124 -1.58 -5.72 -1.47
C GLN A 124 -1.64 -7.11 -0.84
N VAL A 125 -0.61 -7.94 -1.07
CA VAL A 125 -0.50 -9.29 -0.49
C VAL A 125 -0.08 -9.26 0.98
N LEU A 126 0.81 -8.33 1.36
CA LEU A 126 1.28 -8.23 2.74
C LEU A 126 0.29 -7.53 3.69
N GLU A 127 -0.54 -6.64 3.18
CA GLU A 127 -1.51 -5.87 3.97
C GLU A 127 -2.48 -6.73 4.80
N PRO A 128 -3.18 -7.76 4.26
CA PRO A 128 -4.06 -8.60 5.07
C PRO A 128 -3.31 -9.37 6.17
N ILE A 129 -2.08 -9.79 5.90
CA ILE A 129 -1.23 -10.50 6.88
C ILE A 129 -0.88 -9.58 8.05
N CYS A 130 -0.44 -8.35 7.74
CA CYS A 130 -0.07 -7.35 8.75
C CYS A 130 -1.28 -6.84 9.53
N GLU A 131 -2.41 -6.60 8.85
CA GLU A 131 -3.64 -6.09 9.47
C GLU A 131 -4.19 -7.05 10.52
N ALA A 132 -4.06 -8.36 10.31
CA ALA A 132 -4.45 -9.38 11.28
C ALA A 132 -3.64 -9.32 12.59
N ARG A 133 -2.39 -8.81 12.54
CA ARG A 133 -1.46 -8.81 13.68
C ARG A 133 -1.26 -7.43 14.31
N PHE A 134 -1.64 -6.36 13.64
CA PHE A 134 -1.47 -5.02 14.16
C PHE A 134 -2.31 -4.78 15.43
N TYR A 135 -1.69 -4.12 16.41
CA TYR A 135 -2.36 -3.75 17.65
C TYR A 135 -3.64 -2.93 17.40
N ASN A 136 -4.70 -3.22 18.16
CA ASN A 136 -6.01 -2.60 17.97
C ASN A 136 -6.06 -1.08 18.14
N HIS A 137 -5.08 -0.45 18.78
CA HIS A 137 -4.98 1.01 18.88
C HIS A 137 -3.79 1.58 18.11
N SER A 138 -3.30 0.87 17.09
CA SER A 138 -2.46 1.43 16.03
C SER A 138 -3.36 1.98 14.92
N TYR A 139 -3.17 3.24 14.50
CA TYR A 139 -4.09 3.93 13.59
C TYR A 139 -3.46 4.43 12.29
N GLY A 140 -2.13 4.59 12.24
CA GLY A 140 -1.44 5.14 11.07
C GLY A 140 -1.35 4.13 9.93
N PHE A 141 -1.55 4.61 8.70
CA PHE A 141 -1.34 3.86 7.45
C PHE A 141 -2.09 2.51 7.36
N ARG A 142 -3.26 2.40 8.00
CA ARG A 142 -4.07 1.19 8.01
C ARG A 142 -5.39 1.38 7.27
N PRO A 143 -5.90 0.34 6.58
CA PRO A 143 -7.20 0.40 5.94
C PRO A 143 -8.29 0.67 6.98
N LEU A 144 -9.30 1.46 6.61
CA LEU A 144 -10.47 1.80 7.46
C LEU A 144 -10.13 2.51 8.79
N ARG A 145 -8.89 2.99 8.97
CA ARG A 145 -8.47 3.74 10.15
C ARG A 145 -7.99 5.14 9.76
N ASN A 146 -8.32 6.12 10.59
CA ASN A 146 -7.94 7.51 10.37
C ASN A 146 -7.60 8.22 11.70
N VAL A 147 -7.18 9.48 11.59
CA VAL A 147 -6.79 10.32 12.74
C VAL A 147 -7.95 10.51 13.72
N SER A 148 -9.19 10.59 13.25
CA SER A 148 -10.38 10.75 14.10
C SER A 148 -10.61 9.56 15.02
N HIS A 149 -10.33 8.33 14.57
CA HIS A 149 -10.39 7.14 15.43
C HIS A 149 -9.34 7.20 16.56
N ALA A 150 -8.14 7.69 16.27
CA ALA A 150 -7.10 7.89 17.29
C ALA A 150 -7.53 8.96 18.31
N LEU A 151 -8.03 10.10 17.84
CA LEU A 151 -8.52 11.18 18.70
C LEU A 151 -9.67 10.72 19.60
N SER A 152 -10.65 10.02 19.04
CA SER A 152 -11.77 9.44 19.80
C SER A 152 -11.28 8.52 20.92
N ARG A 153 -10.25 7.69 20.65
CA ARG A 153 -9.64 6.83 21.68
C ARG A 153 -8.97 7.65 22.77
N VAL A 154 -8.20 8.68 22.43
CA VAL A 154 -7.55 9.56 23.41
C VAL A 154 -8.59 10.23 24.32
N VAL A 155 -9.65 10.80 23.74
CA VAL A 155 -10.74 11.43 24.50
C VAL A 155 -11.41 10.45 25.46
N SER A 156 -11.66 9.21 25.00
CA SER A 156 -12.22 8.14 25.84
C SER A 156 -11.29 7.75 26.99
N LEU A 157 -9.97 7.65 26.74
CA LEU A 157 -8.98 7.33 27.77
C LEU A 157 -8.87 8.42 28.85
N ILE A 158 -8.96 9.69 28.47
CA ILE A 158 -8.96 10.81 29.42
C ILE A 158 -10.25 10.80 30.25
N ASN A 159 -11.42 10.76 29.59
CA ASN A 159 -12.70 10.97 30.26
C ASN A 159 -13.18 9.75 31.05
N ARG A 160 -12.91 8.53 30.56
CA ARG A 160 -13.39 7.28 31.20
C ARG A 160 -12.26 6.52 31.89
N GLY A 161 -11.10 6.43 31.22
CA GLY A 161 -9.93 5.73 31.74
C GLY A 161 -9.16 6.51 32.82
N LYS A 162 -9.45 7.81 32.98
CA LYS A 162 -8.75 8.72 33.90
C LYS A 162 -7.23 8.74 33.68
N CYS A 163 -6.80 8.53 32.43
CA CYS A 163 -5.40 8.59 32.04
C CYS A 163 -5.02 10.06 31.77
N TYR A 164 -4.39 10.73 32.74
CA TYR A 164 -4.02 12.16 32.65
C TYR A 164 -2.57 12.41 32.25
N TYR A 165 -1.73 11.38 32.26
CA TYR A 165 -0.31 11.47 31.90
C TYR A 165 -0.06 10.80 30.55
N ALA A 166 0.73 11.45 29.71
CA ALA A 166 1.20 10.90 28.45
C ALA A 166 2.72 10.70 28.52
N VAL A 167 3.18 9.53 28.08
CA VAL A 167 4.60 9.22 27.95
C VAL A 167 4.98 9.30 26.49
N LYS A 168 6.04 10.05 26.20
CA LYS A 168 6.68 10.05 24.88
C LYS A 168 7.64 8.86 24.82
N ILE A 169 7.36 7.93 23.93
CA ILE A 169 8.23 6.79 23.60
C ILE A 169 9.19 7.22 22.48
#